data_AF-A0A962TFD5-F1
#
_entry.id   AF-A0A962TFD5-F1
#
_cell.length_a   1.000
_cell.length_b   1.000
_cell.length_c   1.000
_cell.angle_alpha   90.00
_cell.angle_beta   90.00
_cell.angle_gamma   90.00
#
_symmetry.space_group_name_H-M   'P 1'
#
loop_
_entity.id
_entity.type
_entity.pdbx_description
1 polymer ?
#
loop_
_entity_poly.entity_id
_entity_poly.type
_entity_poly.pdbx_seq_one_letter_code
_entity_poly.pdbx_strand_id
1 'polypeptide(L)'
;MILDIEQETLPREELQELQVRRLRATVERCYQTVSYYREAMDELGVKPQHIQSVADVRLLPFTKKENLRENYPFGMFAVPADQVVRIHASS
;
A
#
# COMPACT_ATOMS: atom_id res chain seq x y z
N MET A 1 21.21 2.09 21.08
CA MET A 1 20.54 3.40 21.06
C MET A 1 19.26 3.20 20.27
N ILE A 2 18.11 3.50 20.87
CA ILE A 2 16.79 3.46 20.21
C ILE A 2 16.46 4.93 19.89
N LEU A 3 16.09 5.24 18.64
CA LEU A 3 15.89 6.61 18.15
C LEU A 3 14.49 7.12 18.50
N ASP A 4 13.49 6.28 18.27
CA ASP A 4 12.07 6.52 18.57
C ASP A 4 11.60 5.43 19.53
N ILE A 5 11.78 5.69 20.82
CA ILE A 5 11.46 4.73 21.89
C ILE A 5 10.00 4.30 21.80
N GLU A 6 9.08 5.23 21.59
CA GLU A 6 7.65 4.92 21.55
C GLU A 6 7.32 3.93 20.43
N GLN A 7 7.83 4.15 19.21
CA GLN A 7 7.54 3.28 18.06
C GLN A 7 8.34 1.98 18.05
N GLU A 8 9.61 2.02 18.48
CA GLU A 8 10.52 0.89 18.41
C GLU A 8 10.32 -0.11 19.56
N THR A 9 9.67 0.31 20.66
CA THR A 9 9.39 -0.56 21.81
C THR A 9 7.90 -0.85 22.04
N LEU A 10 7.04 -0.65 21.03
CA LEU A 10 5.61 -1.00 21.16
C LEU A 10 5.42 -2.46 21.61
N PRO A 11 4.48 -2.72 22.53
CA PRO A 11 3.98 -4.06 22.78
C PRO A 11 3.49 -4.72 21.48
N ARG A 12 3.62 -6.05 21.39
CA ARG A 12 3.32 -6.78 20.14
C ARG A 12 1.88 -6.59 19.68
N GLU A 13 0.94 -6.58 20.62
CA GLU A 13 -0.49 -6.40 20.35
C GLU A 13 -0.77 -5.02 19.76
N GLU A 14 -0.30 -3.96 20.43
CA GLU A 14 -0.44 -2.58 19.95
C GLU A 14 0.24 -2.37 18.59
N LEU A 15 1.40 -3.01 18.35
CA LEU A 15 2.06 -2.97 17.05
C LEU A 15 1.22 -3.62 15.95
N GLN A 16 0.56 -4.74 16.25
CA GLN A 16 -0.31 -5.42 15.28
C GLN A 16 -1.55 -4.57 14.95
N GLU A 17 -2.18 -3.95 15.95
CA GLU A 17 -3.29 -3.02 15.75
C GLU A 17 -2.87 -1.83 14.87
N LEU A 18 -1.71 -1.25 15.16
CA LEU A 18 -1.12 -0.18 14.36
C LEU A 18 -0.88 -0.61 12.91
N GLN A 19 -0.32 -1.80 12.71
CA GLN A 19 -0.05 -2.38 11.39
C GLN A 19 -1.34 -2.59 10.60
N VAL A 20 -2.38 -3.18 11.19
CA VAL A 20 -3.67 -3.39 10.52
C VAL A 20 -4.30 -2.06 10.11
N ARG A 21 -4.32 -1.09 11.02
CA ARG A 21 -4.87 0.25 10.75
C ARG A 21 -4.16 0.93 9.59
N ARG A 22 -2.83 0.92 9.59
CA ARG A 22 -2.02 1.52 8.51
C ARG A 22 -2.12 0.74 7.21
N LEU A 23 -2.14 -0.59 7.26
CA LEU A 23 -2.32 -1.43 6.07
C LEU A 23 -3.66 -1.14 5.39
N ARG A 24 -4.76 -1.13 6.16
CA ARG A 24 -6.09 -0.81 5.63
C ARG A 24 -6.13 0.57 4.99
N ALA A 25 -5.56 1.59 5.64
CA ALA A 25 -5.49 2.95 5.09
C ALA A 25 -4.68 3.04 3.79
N THR A 26 -3.56 2.32 3.70
CA THR A 26 -2.75 2.23 2.48
C THR A 26 -3.51 1.54 1.35
N VAL A 27 -4.16 0.41 1.65
CA VAL A 27 -4.95 -0.35 0.67
C VAL A 27 -6.12 0.48 0.16
N GLU A 28 -6.86 1.15 1.05
CA GLU A 28 -7.95 2.06 0.68
C GLU A 28 -7.46 3.17 -0.26
N ARG A 29 -6.34 3.83 0.09
CA ARG A 29 -5.76 4.87 -0.77
C ARG A 29 -5.40 4.33 -2.15
N CYS A 30 -4.70 3.20 -2.23
CA CYS A 30 -4.33 2.58 -3.51
C CYS A 30 -5.57 2.22 -4.34
N TYR A 31 -6.57 1.60 -3.70
CA TYR A 31 -7.83 1.21 -4.33
C TYR A 31 -8.61 2.42 -4.89
N GLN A 32 -8.62 3.54 -4.17
CA GLN A 32 -9.34 4.74 -4.61
C GLN A 32 -8.57 5.51 -5.70
N THR A 33 -7.25 5.59 -5.60
CA THR A 33 -6.46 6.55 -6.41
C THR A 33 -5.73 5.94 -7.60
N VAL A 34 -5.50 4.63 -7.62
CA VAL A 34 -4.72 3.96 -8.68
C VAL A 34 -5.61 2.92 -9.39
N SER A 35 -5.88 3.14 -10.67
CA SER A 35 -6.77 2.26 -11.46
C SER A 35 -6.29 0.81 -11.47
N TYR A 36 -4.98 0.58 -11.66
CA TYR A 36 -4.38 -0.75 -11.65
C TYR A 36 -4.70 -1.53 -10.36
N TYR A 37 -4.53 -0.91 -9.18
CA TYR A 37 -4.81 -1.59 -7.91
C TYR A 37 -6.30 -1.85 -7.71
N ARG A 38 -7.16 -0.92 -8.14
CA ARG A 38 -8.62 -1.13 -8.11
C ARG A 38 -9.03 -2.33 -8.95
N GLU A 39 -8.58 -2.38 -10.20
CA GLU A 39 -8.89 -3.47 -11.14
C GLU A 39 -8.37 -4.81 -10.63
N ALA A 40 -7.10 -4.89 -10.23
CA ALA A 40 -6.49 -6.12 -9.74
C ALA A 40 -7.14 -6.63 -8.44
N MET A 41 -7.59 -5.73 -7.56
CA MET A 41 -8.32 -6.12 -6.35
C MET A 41 -9.76 -6.56 -6.66
N ASP A 42 -10.44 -5.88 -7.60
CA ASP A 42 -11.79 -6.22 -8.03
C ASP A 42 -11.86 -7.59 -8.71
N GLU A 43 -10.86 -7.94 -9.53
CA GLU A 43 -10.71 -9.27 -10.14
C GLU A 43 -10.59 -10.39 -9.10
N LEU A 44 -9.94 -10.11 -7.96
CA LEU A 44 -9.82 -11.05 -6.84
C LEU A 44 -11.03 -11.01 -5.89
N GLY A 45 -11.99 -10.10 -6.11
CA GLY A 45 -13.12 -9.88 -5.21
C GLY A 45 -12.72 -9.30 -3.84
N VAL A 46 -11.55 -8.66 -3.76
CA VAL A 46 -11.00 -8.13 -2.50
C VAL A 46 -11.28 -6.63 -2.40
N LYS A 47 -11.75 -6.19 -1.23
CA LYS A 47 -11.99 -4.78 -0.91
C LYS A 47 -11.15 -4.38 0.30
N PRO A 48 -10.83 -3.08 0.49
CA PRO A 48 -10.05 -2.64 1.66
C PRO A 48 -10.64 -3.07 3.01
N GLN A 49 -11.97 -3.12 3.11
CA GLN A 49 -12.70 -3.59 4.29
C GLN A 49 -12.47 -5.06 4.64
N HIS A 50 -11.94 -5.88 3.73
CA HIS A 50 -11.60 -7.29 4.01
C HIS A 50 -10.30 -7.44 4.79
N ILE A 51 -9.51 -6.37 4.94
CA ILE A 51 -8.27 -6.38 5.72
C ILE A 51 -8.60 -6.18 7.20
N GLN A 52 -8.66 -7.27 7.96
CA GLN A 52 -9.01 -7.28 9.39
C GLN A 52 -7.82 -7.65 10.29
N SER A 53 -6.79 -8.25 9.71
CA SER A 53 -5.56 -8.66 10.37
C SER A 53 -4.35 -8.45 9.46
N VAL A 54 -3.15 -8.49 10.04
CA VAL A 54 -1.89 -8.41 9.26
C VAL A 54 -1.79 -9.58 8.28
N ALA A 55 -2.35 -10.76 8.63
CA ALA A 55 -2.32 -11.94 7.79
C ALA A 55 -3.14 -11.78 6.49
N ASP A 56 -4.10 -10.86 6.46
CA ASP A 56 -4.97 -10.62 5.28
C ASP A 56 -4.23 -9.94 4.12
N VAL A 57 -2.98 -9.51 4.33
CA VAL A 57 -2.10 -9.05 3.24
C VAL A 57 -2.00 -10.09 2.11
N ARG A 58 -2.15 -11.39 2.43
CA ARG A 58 -2.14 -12.50 1.45
C ARG A 58 -3.31 -12.47 0.47
N LEU A 59 -4.37 -11.73 0.77
CA LEU A 59 -5.52 -11.55 -0.12
C LEU A 59 -5.21 -10.55 -1.25
N LEU A 60 -4.23 -9.67 -1.05
CA LEU A 60 -3.91 -8.61 -2.00
C LEU A 60 -3.15 -9.15 -3.21
N PRO A 61 -3.32 -8.55 -4.39
CA PRO A 61 -2.54 -8.92 -5.57
C PRO A 61 -1.06 -8.58 -5.37
N PHE A 62 -0.18 -9.42 -5.91
CA PHE A 62 1.23 -9.06 -6.03
C PHE A 62 1.44 -8.01 -7.12
N THR A 63 2.28 -7.01 -6.84
CA THR A 63 2.78 -6.09 -7.87
C THR A 63 4.08 -6.65 -8.45
N LYS A 64 4.10 -6.93 -9.75
CA LYS A 64 5.31 -7.40 -10.46
C LYS A 64 5.99 -6.24 -11.20
N LYS A 65 7.22 -6.47 -11.65
CA LYS A 65 8.00 -5.46 -12.39
C LYS A 65 7.32 -5.09 -13.70
N GLU A 66 6.65 -6.05 -14.34
CA GLU A 66 5.91 -5.88 -15.59
C GLU A 66 4.77 -4.87 -15.41
N ASN A 67 4.04 -4.95 -14.29
CA ASN A 67 2.94 -4.03 -13.99
C ASN A 67 3.42 -2.57 -13.87
N LEU A 68 4.61 -2.36 -13.28
CA LEU A 68 5.21 -1.02 -13.21
C LEU A 68 5.56 -0.47 -14.60
N ARG A 69 6.03 -1.33 -15.52
CA ARG A 69 6.38 -0.94 -16.89
C ARG A 69 5.13 -0.66 -17.74
N GLU A 70 4.09 -1.47 -17.59
CA GLU A 70 2.79 -1.30 -18.26
C GLU A 70 2.11 0.02 -17.88
N ASN A 71 2.35 0.49 -16.65
CA ASN A 71 1.80 1.74 -16.12
C ASN A 71 2.79 2.93 -16.21
N TYR A 72 3.85 2.82 -17.01
CA TYR A 72 4.80 3.92 -17.21
C TYR A 72 4.14 5.10 -17.97
N PRO A 73 4.49 6.37 -17.69
CA PRO A 73 5.48 6.82 -16.69
C PRO A 73 4.92 6.94 -15.26
N PHE A 74 3.63 7.25 -15.11
CA PHE A 74 3.06 7.73 -13.84
C PHE A 74 1.73 7.07 -13.47
N GLY A 75 1.31 6.02 -14.16
CA GLY A 75 0.03 5.33 -13.94
C GLY A 75 -0.11 4.69 -12.56
N MET A 76 0.99 4.55 -11.82
CA MET A 76 1.03 4.06 -10.44
C MET A 76 1.02 5.16 -9.37
N PHE A 77 0.93 6.44 -9.76
CA PHE A 77 0.90 7.53 -8.79
C PHE A 77 -0.41 7.57 -8.02
N ALA A 78 -0.30 7.60 -6.68
CA ALA A 78 -1.43 7.74 -5.75
C ALA A 78 -1.66 9.20 -5.31
N VAL A 79 -1.14 10.16 -6.09
CA VAL A 79 -1.33 11.62 -5.95
C VAL A 79 -1.32 12.26 -7.33
N PRO A 80 -1.93 13.45 -7.52
CA PRO A 80 -1.78 14.22 -8.75
C PRO A 80 -0.34 14.72 -8.93
N ALA A 81 0.04 15.03 -10.17
CA ALA A 81 1.42 15.35 -10.55
C ALA A 81 1.99 16.62 -9.89
N ASP A 82 1.14 17.57 -9.53
CA ASP A 82 1.53 18.83 -8.85
C ASP A 82 2.02 18.62 -7.41
N GLN A 83 1.69 17.48 -6.79
CA GLN A 83 2.21 17.07 -5.48
C GLN A 83 3.53 16.29 -5.58
N VAL A 84 4.00 15.98 -6.79
CA VAL A 84 5.22 15.21 -7.01
C VAL A 84 6.43 16.14 -6.97
N VAL A 85 7.19 16.09 -5.88
CA VAL A 85 8.37 16.95 -5.67
C VAL A 85 9.68 16.34 -6.20
N ARG A 86 9.66 15.07 -6.62
CA ARG A 86 10.86 14.35 -7.09
C ARG A 86 10.51 13.13 -7.92
N ILE A 87 11.31 12.86 -8.95
CA ILE A 87 11.21 11.65 -9.79
C ILE A 87 12.57 10.94 -9.77
N HIS A 88 12.53 9.63 -9.57
CA HIS A 88 13.67 8.72 -9.72
C HIS A 88 13.28 7.58 -10.65
N ALA A 89 14.25 7.01 -11.35
CA ALA A 89 14.08 5.86 -12.22
C ALA A 89 15.14 4.80 -11.89
N SER A 90 14.83 3.53 -12.20
CA SER A 90 15.84 2.46 -12.20
C SER A 90 16.88 2.70 -13.31
N SER A 91 18.12 2.26 -13.07
CA SER A 91 19.22 2.25 -14.05
C SER A 91 18.91 1.47 -15.32
#